data_AF-A0A1V6GSK5-F1
#
_entry.id   AF-A0A1V6GSK5-F1
#
_cell.length_a   1.000
_cell.length_b   1.000
_cell.length_c   1.000
_cell.angle_alpha   90.00
_cell.angle_beta   90.00
_cell.angle_gamma   90.00
#
_symmetry.space_group_name_H-M   'P 1'
#
loop_
_entity.id
_entity.type
_entity.pdbx_description
1 polymer ?
#
loop_
_entity_poly.entity_id
_entity_poly.type
_entity_poly.pdbx_seq_one_letter_code
_entity_poly.pdbx_strand_id
1 'polypeptide(L)' 'MENIVEQQANIKCTRKRIFALLTQCVEDIRKTVTASGLEMLDVGVGVERHRTSADSYIVDMKLCV' A
#
# COMPACT_ATOMS: atom_id res chain seq x y z
N MET A 1 -8.35 8.44 -31.25
CA MET A 1 -8.15 7.04 -30.76
C MET A 1 -6.82 6.91 -30.02
N GLU A 2 -5.74 7.53 -30.51
CA GLU A 2 -4.43 7.59 -29.84
C GLU A 2 -4.48 8.16 -28.40
N ASN A 3 -5.22 9.26 -28.18
CA ASN A 3 -5.36 9.85 -26.83
C ASN A 3 -5.96 8.91 -25.77
N ILE A 4 -6.82 7.97 -26.16
CA ILE A 4 -7.45 7.03 -25.22
C ILE A 4 -6.46 5.92 -24.83
N VAL A 5 -5.67 5.45 -25.79
CA VAL A 5 -4.64 4.42 -25.56
C VAL A 5 -3.54 4.96 -24.65
N GLU A 6 -3.10 6.20 -24.90
CA GLU A 6 -2.12 6.89 -24.07
C GLU A 6 -2.65 7.13 -22.64
N GLN A 7 -3.91 7.55 -22.50
CA GLN A 7 -4.54 7.74 -21.20
C GLN A 7 -4.63 6.42 -20.40
N GLN A 8 -4.98 5.30 -21.06
CA GLN A 8 -5.01 3.99 -20.42
C GLN A 8 -3.62 3.52 -19.97
N ALA A 9 -2.58 3.76 -20.78
CA ALA A 9 -1.20 3.45 -20.42
C ALA A 9 -0.75 4.27 -19.20
N ASN A 10 -1.08 5.57 -19.18
CA ASN A 10 -0.79 6.47 -18.06
C ASN A 10 -1.50 6.02 -16.78
N ILE A 11 -2.79 5.65 -16.85
CA ILE A 11 -3.52 5.09 -15.70
C ILE A 11 -2.84 3.83 -15.16
N LYS A 12 -2.42 2.91 -16.04
CA LYS A 12 -1.74 1.67 -15.65
C LYS A 12 -0.38 1.95 -14.98
N CYS A 13 0.40 2.88 -15.52
CA CYS A 13 1.67 3.30 -14.94
C CYS A 13 1.49 3.92 -13.56
N THR A 14 0.56 4.86 -13.43
CA THR A 14 0.23 5.52 -12.17
C THR A 14 -0.23 4.53 -11.11
N ARG A 15 -1.09 3.57 -11.46
CA ARG A 15 -1.51 2.50 -10.53
C ARG A 15 -0.33 1.68 -9.99
N LYS A 16 0.62 1.30 -10.86
CA LYS A 16 1.85 0.59 -10.43
C LYS A 16 2.68 1.45 -9.49
N ARG A 17 2.81 2.75 -9.76
CA ARG A 17 3.56 3.68 -8.91
C ARG A 17 2.92 3.83 -7.53
N ILE A 18 1.60 3.99 -7.47
CA ILE A 18 0.85 4.05 -6.20
C ILE A 18 1.07 2.78 -5.39
N PHE A 19 0.97 1.60 -6.02
CA PHE A 19 1.20 0.33 -5.34
C PHE A 19 2.63 0.22 -4.76
N ALA A 20 3.64 0.64 -5.52
CA ALA A 20 5.02 0.66 -5.05
C ALA A 20 5.23 1.61 -3.86
N LEU A 21 4.62 2.81 -3.90
CA LEU A 21 4.68 3.78 -2.80
C LEU A 21 4.04 3.24 -1.52
N LEU A 22 2.86 2.62 -1.63
CA LEU A 22 2.18 2.01 -0.48
C LEU A 22 3.02 0.88 0.13
N THR A 23 3.61 0.03 -0.72
CA THR A 23 4.48 -1.06 -0.27
C THR A 23 5.70 -0.53 0.48
N GLN A 24 6.33 0.52 -0.07
CA GLN A 24 7.48 1.16 0.57
C GLN A 24 7.12 1.76 1.93
N CYS A 25 5.97 2.44 2.03
CA CYS A 25 5.50 3.03 3.28
C CYS A 25 5.30 1.99 4.39
N VAL A 26 4.64 0.87 4.08
CA VAL A 26 4.45 -0.24 5.04
C VAL A 26 5.80 -0.80 5.49
N GLU A 27 6.73 -0.98 4.54
CA GLU A 27 8.05 -1.52 4.84
C GLU A 27 8.88 -0.58 5.72
N ASP A 28 8.81 0.73 5.47
CA ASP A 28 9.51 1.73 6.27
C ASP A 28 8.97 1.78 7.70
N ILE A 29 7.64 1.73 7.88
CA ILE A 29 7.03 1.61 9.22
C ILE A 29 7.54 0.34 9.91
N ARG A 30 7.48 -0.81 9.22
CA ARG A 30 7.96 -2.08 9.77
C ARG A 30 9.43 -2.01 10.21
N LYS A 31 10.29 -1.40 9.39
CA LYS A 31 11.72 -1.21 9.72
C LYS A 31 11.90 -0.31 10.93
N THR A 32 11.18 0.80 11.02
CA THR A 32 11.24 1.70 12.18
C THR A 32 10.86 0.97 13.46
N VAL A 33 9.78 0.18 13.44
CA VAL A 33 9.30 -0.55 14.60
C VAL A 33 10.26 -1.68 14.99
N THR A 34 10.74 -2.46 14.02
CA THR A 34 11.67 -3.57 14.27
C THR A 34 13.06 -3.09 14.71
N ALA A 35 13.50 -1.89 14.31
CA ALA A 35 14.73 -1.28 14.82
C ALA A 35 14.69 -1.02 16.34
N SER A 36 13.49 -0.92 16.92
CA SER A 36 13.27 -0.81 18.36
C SER A 36 13.01 -2.16 19.04
N GLY A 37 13.12 -3.28 18.32
CA GLY A 37 12.82 -4.61 18.86
C GLY A 37 11.34 -4.88 19.11
N LEU A 38 10.46 -4.09 18.50
CA LEU A 38 9.00 -4.19 18.62
C LEU A 38 8.38 -4.81 17.36
N GLU A 39 7.13 -5.24 17.47
CA GLU A 39 6.24 -5.56 16.37
C GLU A 39 5.26 -4.42 16.06
N MET A 40 4.71 -4.39 14.85
CA MET A 40 3.79 -3.31 14.42
C MET A 40 2.59 -3.16 15.36
N LEU A 41 2.07 -4.26 15.90
CA LEU A 41 0.95 -4.25 16.84
C LEU A 41 1.33 -3.63 18.20
N ASP A 42 2.58 -3.75 18.65
CA ASP A 42 3.04 -3.17 19.92
C ASP A 42 2.95 -1.64 19.92
N VAL A 43 3.08 -1.03 18.74
CA VAL A 43 2.96 0.43 18.53
C VAL A 43 1.59 0.83 17.97
N GLY A 44 0.58 -0.06 18.07
CA GLY A 44 -0.77 0.23 17.63
C GLY A 44 -0.95 0.33 16.12
N VAL A 45 -0.02 -0.22 15.32
CA VAL A 45 -0.13 -0.28 13.85
C VAL A 45 -0.69 -1.63 13.43
N GLY A 46 -1.94 -1.63 12.95
CA GLY A 46 -2.56 -2.76 12.28
C GLY A 46 -2.53 -2.60 10.76
N VAL A 47 -2.17 -3.67 10.03
CA VAL A 47 -2.26 -3.72 8.57
C VAL A 47 -3.06 -4.95 8.17
N GLU A 48 -4.19 -4.74 7.50
CA GLU A 48 -5.02 -5.81 6.95
C GLU A 48 -5.09 -5.69 5.43
N ARG A 49 -5.16 -6.84 4.74
CA ARG A 49 -5.30 -6.89 3.29
C ARG A 49 -6.51 -7.74 2.92
N HIS A 50 -7.46 -7.13 2.23
CA HIS A 50 -8.71 -7.75 1.80
C HIS A 50 -8.73 -7.86 0.28
N ARG A 51 -8.98 -9.06 -0.26
CA ARG A 51 -9.21 -9.23 -1.71
C ARG A 51 -10.68 -8.96 -2.01
N THR A 52 -10.93 -8.12 -2.99
CA THR A 52 -12.29 -7.79 -3.48
C THR A 52 -12.71 -8.73 -4.61
N SER A 53 -14.01 -8.75 -4.92
CA SER A 53 -14.58 -9.51 -6.04
C SER A 53 -14.11 -9.03 -7.43
N ALA A 54 -13.56 -7.81 -7.53
CA ALA A 54 -13.05 -7.23 -8.78
C ALA A 54 -11.54 -7.46 -8.99
N ASP A 55 -10.95 -8.47 -8.33
CA ASP A 55 -9.51 -8.75 -8.33
C ASP A 55 -8.63 -7.57 -7.88
N SER A 56 -9.22 -6.66 -7.09
CA SER A 56 -8.51 -5.57 -6.44
C SER A 56 -8.27 -5.88 -4.96
N TYR A 57 -7.32 -5.18 -4.33
CA TYR A 57 -7.00 -5.34 -2.92
C TYR A 57 -7.27 -4.04 -2.17
N ILE A 58 -7.93 -4.14 -1.02
CA ILE A 58 -8.03 -3.08 -0.02
C ILE A 58 -6.92 -3.35 1.00
N VAL A 59 -6.16 -2.31 1.34
CA VAL A 59 -5.15 -2.35 2.39
C VAL A 59 -5.60 -1.35 3.45
N ASP A 60 -6.02 -1.87 4.60
CA ASP A 60 -6.43 -1.05 5.74
C ASP A 60 -5.25 -0.92 6.68
N MET A 61 -4.81 0.31 6.89
CA MET A 61 -3.79 0.65 7.89
C MET A 61 -4.46 1.47 8.99
N LYS A 62 -4.35 0.98 10.23
CA LYS A 62 -4.84 1.66 11.43
C LYS A 62 -3.66 2.00 12.33
N LEU A 63 -3.61 3.24 12.79
CA LEU A 63 -2.66 3.71 13.80
C LEU A 63 -3.45 4.20 15.00
N CYS A 64 -3.32 3.51 16.13
CA CYS A 64 -3.89 3.93 17.40
C CYS A 64 -2.85 4.80 18.13
N VAL A 65 -3.15 6.08 18.32
CA VAL A 65 -2.31 7.06 19.03
C VAL A 65 -2.84 7.31 20.43
#